data_AF-A0A839N5B8-F1
#
_entry.id   AF-A0A839N5B8-F1
#
_cell.length_a   1.000
_cell.length_b   1.000
_cell.length_c   1.000
_cell.angle_alpha   90.00
_cell.angle_beta   90.00
_cell.angle_gamma   90.00
#
_symmetry.space_group_name_H-M   'P 1'
#
loop_
_entity.id
_entity.type
_entity.pdbx_description
1 polymer ?
#
loop_
_entity_poly.entity_id
_entity_poly.type
_entity_poly.pdbx_seq_one_letter_code
_entity_poly.pdbx_strand_id
1 'polypeptide(L)'
;MADGQIITEVDGRRLKLGNLDKVLYPGTETTKGEVLHYYTQVATALLPVVADRPATRIRWPHGVADLSFFEKNLPPGAPTWLPRVSLPSSGSRGTGDQVTYPVIASLAELLYLVNLASLEFHVPQWRLAEEVPAHPDRLVIDLDPGAPAGLGDCARLALIVRDRLAGIGLDRCVPVTSGSKGMQVYAALDGSQSSEAIRDAARELAQQLTREHPDLVVWKMTKSKRPGKVLLDWSQNTAAKTTIAPYSMRGKERPTVAAPRTWDEIQQGAEKAGTLRQLLFDEVLDRLDNLGDLFSDGILDSR
;
A
#
# COMPACT_ATOMS: atom_id res chain seq x y z
N MET A 1 -17.31 -26.67 -16.08
CA MET A 1 -16.29 -27.49 -15.39
C MET A 1 -16.20 -26.93 -13.98
N ALA A 2 -16.64 -27.72 -13.00
CA ALA A 2 -16.95 -27.40 -11.60
C ALA A 2 -17.16 -25.90 -11.23
N ASP A 3 -18.43 -25.47 -11.19
CA ASP A 3 -18.92 -24.29 -10.46
C ASP A 3 -18.84 -24.54 -8.95
N GLY A 4 -17.62 -24.86 -8.48
CA GLY A 4 -17.35 -25.37 -7.16
C GLY A 4 -17.19 -24.23 -6.17
N GLN A 5 -18.28 -23.88 -5.50
CA GLN A 5 -18.17 -23.12 -4.27
C GLN A 5 -17.65 -24.05 -3.17
N ILE A 6 -16.48 -23.73 -2.63
CA ILE A 6 -15.90 -24.42 -1.48
C ILE A 6 -16.28 -23.64 -0.22
N ILE A 7 -16.77 -24.37 0.78
CA ILE A 7 -16.95 -23.82 2.13
C ILE A 7 -15.73 -24.24 2.93
N THR A 8 -15.03 -23.28 3.51
CA THR A 8 -13.88 -23.50 4.39
C THR A 8 -14.06 -22.75 5.70
N GLU A 9 -13.33 -23.14 6.73
CA GLU A 9 -13.28 -22.45 8.02
C GLU A 9 -11.93 -21.76 8.19
N VAL A 10 -11.96 -20.46 8.47
CA VAL A 10 -10.78 -19.61 8.67
C VAL A 10 -11.04 -18.76 9.91
N ASP A 11 -10.16 -18.80 10.91
CA ASP A 11 -10.33 -18.12 12.21
C ASP A 11 -11.72 -18.33 12.84
N GLY A 12 -12.26 -19.55 12.76
CA GLY A 12 -13.60 -19.89 13.26
C GLY A 12 -14.76 -19.30 12.44
N ARG A 13 -14.49 -18.70 11.28
CA ARG A 13 -15.49 -18.17 10.35
C ARG A 13 -15.64 -19.09 9.15
N ARG A 14 -16.89 -19.44 8.81
CA ARG A 14 -17.20 -20.14 7.56
C ARG A 14 -17.18 -19.18 6.39
N LEU A 15 -16.25 -19.39 5.46
CA LEU A 15 -16.11 -18.62 4.22
C LEU A 15 -16.54 -19.47 3.03
N LYS A 16 -17.32 -18.84 2.16
CA LYS A 16 -17.74 -19.43 0.88
C LYS A 16 -16.88 -18.86 -0.23
N LEU A 17 -15.87 -19.63 -0.62
CA LEU A 17 -14.93 -19.30 -1.69
C LEU A 17 -15.45 -19.90 -3.00
N GLY A 18 -15.38 -19.15 -4.10
CA GLY A 18 -15.88 -19.65 -5.38
C GLY A 18 -15.10 -19.05 -6.54
N ASN A 19 -15.23 -19.68 -7.71
CA ASN A 19 -14.50 -19.30 -8.94
C ASN A 19 -12.98 -19.31 -8.73
N LEU A 20 -12.43 -20.34 -8.06
CA LEU A 20 -11.00 -20.39 -7.73
C LEU A 20 -10.12 -20.45 -8.98
N ASP A 21 -10.55 -21.19 -10.00
CA ASP A 21 -9.85 -21.30 -11.29
C ASP A 21 -10.01 -20.06 -12.19
N LYS A 22 -10.75 -19.04 -11.74
CA LYS A 22 -10.94 -17.81 -12.52
C LYS A 22 -9.61 -17.07 -12.63
N VAL A 23 -9.13 -16.91 -13.85
CA VAL A 23 -7.96 -16.06 -14.15
C VAL A 23 -8.28 -14.61 -13.83
N LEU A 24 -7.49 -14.01 -12.93
CA LEU A 24 -7.55 -12.58 -12.60
C LEU A 24 -6.40 -11.79 -13.25
N TYR A 25 -5.28 -12.43 -13.57
CA TYR A 25 -4.17 -11.83 -14.32
C TYR A 25 -3.91 -12.60 -15.61
N PRO A 26 -4.51 -12.21 -16.75
CA PRO A 26 -4.36 -12.94 -18.01
C PRO A 26 -2.91 -13.04 -18.51
N GLY A 27 -2.08 -12.02 -18.25
CA GLY A 27 -0.68 -12.00 -18.70
C GLY A 27 0.23 -13.04 -18.04
N THR A 28 -0.21 -13.63 -16.92
CA THR A 28 0.52 -14.68 -16.18
C THR A 28 -0.38 -15.87 -15.83
N GLU A 29 -1.59 -15.92 -16.38
CA GLU A 29 -2.64 -16.89 -16.08
C GLU A 29 -2.98 -17.04 -14.58
N THR A 30 -2.60 -16.06 -13.74
CA THR A 30 -2.78 -16.15 -12.29
C THR A 30 -4.26 -16.12 -11.92
N THR A 31 -4.66 -17.14 -11.18
CA THR A 31 -6.04 -17.44 -10.80
C THR A 31 -6.43 -16.77 -9.48
N LYS A 32 -7.73 -16.71 -9.22
CA LYS A 32 -8.28 -16.24 -7.95
C LYS A 32 -7.83 -17.12 -6.78
N GLY A 33 -7.69 -18.42 -6.99
CA GLY A 33 -7.16 -19.36 -6.00
C GLY A 33 -5.74 -19.00 -5.57
N GLU A 34 -4.86 -18.68 -6.53
CA GLU A 34 -3.49 -18.24 -6.25
C GLU A 34 -3.45 -16.88 -5.54
N VAL A 35 -4.33 -15.95 -5.91
CA VAL A 35 -4.46 -14.66 -5.19
C VAL A 35 -4.89 -14.88 -3.73
N LEU A 36 -5.87 -15.77 -3.48
CA LEU A 36 -6.27 -16.15 -2.12
C LEU A 36 -5.13 -16.82 -1.36
N HIS A 37 -4.38 -17.70 -2.02
CA HIS A 37 -3.23 -18.37 -1.44
C HIS A 37 -2.15 -17.35 -1.04
N TYR A 38 -1.79 -16.43 -1.94
CA TYR A 38 -0.84 -15.35 -1.65
C TYR A 38 -1.22 -14.57 -0.40
N TYR A 39 -2.47 -14.05 -0.34
CA TYR A 39 -2.95 -13.29 0.82
C TYR A 39 -3.01 -14.13 2.11
N THR A 40 -3.18 -15.44 2.00
CA THR A 40 -3.06 -16.36 3.14
C THR A 40 -1.62 -16.42 3.65
N GLN A 41 -0.64 -16.55 2.75
CA GLN A 41 0.77 -16.67 3.11
C GLN A 41 1.35 -15.35 3.67
N VAL A 42 0.97 -14.19 3.11
CA VAL A 42 1.46 -12.89 3.62
C VAL A 42 0.66 -12.34 4.79
N ALA A 43 -0.39 -13.01 5.26
CA ALA A 43 -1.31 -12.46 6.26
C ALA A 43 -0.59 -12.03 7.54
N THR A 44 0.37 -12.81 8.03
CA THR A 44 1.11 -12.48 9.24
C THR A 44 1.89 -11.16 9.12
N ALA A 45 2.41 -10.84 7.92
CA ALA A 45 3.12 -9.59 7.67
C ALA A 45 2.17 -8.44 7.26
N LEU A 46 1.10 -8.73 6.53
CA LEU A 46 0.14 -7.73 6.05
C LEU A 46 -0.80 -7.23 7.15
N LEU A 47 -1.29 -8.11 8.03
CA LEU A 47 -2.30 -7.74 9.03
C LEU A 47 -1.82 -6.63 9.97
N PRO A 48 -0.59 -6.65 10.53
CA PRO A 48 -0.07 -5.54 11.33
C PRO A 48 -0.03 -4.18 10.58
N VAL A 49 0.16 -4.21 9.26
CA VAL A 49 0.25 -3.02 8.40
C VAL A 49 -1.10 -2.33 8.24
N VAL A 50 -2.18 -3.12 8.15
CA VAL A 50 -3.56 -2.65 7.93
C VAL A 50 -4.42 -2.62 9.19
N ALA A 51 -3.91 -3.17 10.30
CA ALA A 51 -4.61 -3.25 11.58
C ALA A 51 -5.11 -1.88 12.04
N ASP A 52 -6.37 -1.85 12.47
CA ASP A 52 -7.07 -0.66 12.94
C ASP A 52 -7.12 0.48 11.92
N ARG A 53 -6.97 0.20 10.61
CA ARG A 53 -7.09 1.21 9.56
C ARG A 53 -8.32 0.95 8.69
N PRO A 54 -9.12 1.98 8.35
CA PRO A 54 -10.21 1.81 7.41
C PRO A 54 -9.66 1.50 6.01
N ALA A 55 -10.00 0.33 5.47
CA ALA A 55 -9.47 -0.15 4.21
C ALA A 55 -10.33 0.31 3.02
N THR A 56 -9.71 1.07 2.12
CA THR A 56 -10.23 1.27 0.76
C THR A 56 -9.77 0.11 -0.10
N ARG A 57 -10.69 -0.54 -0.81
CA ARG A 57 -10.34 -1.66 -1.70
C ARG A 57 -10.43 -1.19 -3.15
N ILE A 58 -9.59 -1.75 -4.02
CA ILE A 58 -9.83 -1.71 -5.46
C ILE A 58 -10.11 -3.13 -5.94
N ARG A 59 -11.22 -3.28 -6.66
CA ARG A 59 -11.75 -4.59 -7.06
C ARG A 59 -11.70 -4.77 -8.56
N TRP A 60 -11.32 -5.98 -8.98
CA TRP A 60 -11.36 -6.44 -10.37
C TRP A 60 -12.19 -7.71 -10.47
N PRO A 61 -13.54 -7.63 -10.41
CA PRO A 61 -14.38 -8.82 -10.40
C PRO A 61 -14.14 -9.76 -11.58
N HIS A 62 -13.70 -9.23 -12.73
CA HIS A 62 -13.44 -9.95 -13.97
C HIS A 62 -11.95 -10.01 -14.36
N GLY A 63 -11.04 -9.66 -13.43
CA GLY A 63 -9.59 -9.64 -13.68
C GLY A 63 -9.08 -8.29 -14.19
N VAL A 64 -7.76 -8.14 -14.21
CA VAL A 64 -7.03 -6.87 -14.44
C VAL A 64 -7.16 -6.30 -15.86
N ALA A 65 -7.62 -7.10 -16.81
CA ALA A 65 -7.90 -6.67 -18.18
C ALA A 65 -9.28 -6.00 -18.34
N ASP A 66 -10.13 -6.06 -17.32
CA ASP A 66 -11.48 -5.45 -17.32
C ASP A 66 -11.54 -4.26 -16.34
N LEU A 67 -12.71 -3.63 -16.25
CA LEU A 67 -12.98 -2.49 -15.39
C LEU A 67 -12.76 -2.83 -13.91
N SER A 68 -12.14 -1.88 -13.23
CA SER A 68 -12.04 -1.86 -11.77
C SER A 68 -12.85 -0.73 -11.17
N PHE A 69 -13.09 -0.83 -9.87
CA PHE A 69 -13.67 0.26 -9.12
C PHE A 69 -13.07 0.34 -7.72
N PHE A 70 -12.97 1.58 -7.24
CA PHE A 70 -12.64 1.88 -5.87
C PHE A 70 -13.88 1.67 -5.00
N GLU A 71 -13.74 0.90 -3.94
CA GLU A 71 -14.79 0.61 -3.00
C GLU A 71 -14.36 1.03 -1.60
N LYS A 72 -14.93 2.13 -1.14
CA LYS A 72 -14.76 2.63 0.23
C LYS A 72 -15.86 2.07 1.12
N ASN A 73 -17.11 2.22 0.71
CA ASN A 73 -18.26 1.73 1.45
C ASN A 73 -18.34 0.21 1.40
N LEU A 74 -18.71 -0.45 2.48
CA LEU A 74 -19.06 -1.86 2.45
C LEU A 74 -20.36 -2.08 1.65
N PRO A 75 -20.44 -3.12 0.81
CA PRO A 75 -21.66 -3.43 0.10
C PRO A 75 -22.77 -3.87 1.08
N PRO A 76 -24.05 -3.63 0.74
CA PRO A 76 -25.17 -4.23 1.45
C PRO A 76 -25.00 -5.76 1.51
N GLY A 77 -25.16 -6.34 2.70
CA GLY A 77 -24.98 -7.79 2.92
C GLY A 77 -23.56 -8.21 3.32
N ALA A 78 -22.64 -7.28 3.55
CA ALA A 78 -21.36 -7.61 4.19
C ALA A 78 -21.60 -8.29 5.57
N PRO A 79 -20.93 -9.43 5.86
CA PRO A 79 -21.16 -10.21 7.07
C PRO A 79 -21.09 -9.37 8.34
N THR A 80 -21.96 -9.65 9.30
CA THR A 80 -22.02 -8.90 10.57
C THR A 80 -20.74 -9.03 11.40
N TRP A 81 -19.97 -10.09 11.18
CA TRP A 81 -18.70 -10.30 11.84
C TRP A 81 -17.54 -9.50 11.24
N LEU A 82 -17.68 -8.92 10.04
CA LEU A 82 -16.66 -8.07 9.43
C LEU A 82 -16.62 -6.72 10.17
N PRO A 83 -15.52 -6.40 10.90
CA PRO A 83 -15.38 -5.14 11.60
C PRO A 83 -15.48 -3.97 10.63
N ARG A 84 -16.08 -2.87 11.09
CA ARG A 84 -16.35 -1.70 10.25
C ARG A 84 -16.39 -0.42 11.07
N VAL A 85 -16.09 0.69 10.41
CA VAL A 85 -16.19 2.03 10.99
C VAL A 85 -16.90 2.95 10.00
N SER A 86 -17.77 3.83 10.49
CA SER A 86 -18.42 4.87 9.70
C SER A 86 -17.72 6.19 9.93
N LEU A 87 -17.17 6.76 8.86
CA LEU A 87 -16.44 8.02 8.89
C LEU A 87 -17.07 9.04 7.95
N PRO A 88 -16.96 10.35 8.24
CA PRO A 88 -17.39 11.39 7.33
C PRO A 88 -16.74 11.24 5.95
N SER A 89 -17.52 11.42 4.89
CA SER A 89 -17.03 11.46 3.52
C SER A 89 -16.05 12.62 3.34
N SER A 90 -14.79 12.28 3.07
CA SER A 90 -13.78 13.23 2.63
C SER A 90 -13.72 13.25 1.09
N GLY A 91 -14.48 14.14 0.43
CA GLY A 91 -14.53 14.21 -1.03
C GLY A 91 -15.57 15.18 -1.61
N SER A 92 -15.79 15.11 -2.93
CA SER A 92 -16.73 15.96 -3.69
C SER A 92 -18.22 15.69 -3.43
N ARG A 93 -18.54 14.60 -2.72
CA ARG A 93 -19.87 14.35 -2.16
C ARG A 93 -19.88 15.02 -0.80
N GLY A 94 -20.68 16.08 -0.67
CA GLY A 94 -20.53 17.14 0.32
C GLY A 94 -20.46 16.74 1.79
N THR A 95 -20.25 17.74 2.63
CA THR A 95 -20.19 17.62 4.09
C THR A 95 -21.51 17.05 4.64
N GLY A 96 -21.54 15.76 4.99
CA GLY A 96 -22.71 15.12 5.63
C GLY A 96 -22.86 13.62 5.37
N ASP A 97 -22.36 13.11 4.24
CA ASP A 97 -22.45 11.67 3.94
C ASP A 97 -21.45 10.87 4.77
N GLN A 98 -21.89 9.74 5.33
CA GLN A 98 -21.05 8.77 6.02
C GLN A 98 -20.60 7.67 5.06
N VAL A 99 -19.37 7.19 5.24
CA VAL A 99 -18.82 6.06 4.49
C VAL A 99 -18.42 4.98 5.49
N THR A 100 -18.97 3.78 5.33
CA THR A 100 -18.68 2.64 6.20
C THR A 100 -17.56 1.79 5.60
N TYR A 101 -16.36 1.88 6.17
CA TYR A 101 -15.19 1.12 5.74
C TYR A 101 -15.09 -0.19 6.50
N PRO A 102 -14.58 -1.28 5.89
CA PRO A 102 -14.09 -2.42 6.64
C PRO A 102 -12.81 -2.06 7.39
N VAL A 103 -12.64 -2.68 8.54
CA VAL A 103 -11.38 -2.75 9.28
C VAL A 103 -10.95 -4.21 9.25
N ILE A 104 -9.69 -4.47 8.90
CA ILE A 104 -9.16 -5.82 8.70
C ILE A 104 -8.24 -6.14 9.88
N ALA A 105 -8.64 -7.12 10.68
CA ALA A 105 -7.98 -7.56 11.90
C ALA A 105 -7.68 -9.07 11.92
N SER A 106 -8.25 -9.85 11.00
CA SER A 106 -8.05 -11.31 10.93
C SER A 106 -7.88 -11.83 9.49
N LEU A 107 -7.36 -13.05 9.37
CA LEU A 107 -7.21 -13.71 8.06
C LEU A 107 -8.58 -13.95 7.43
N ALA A 108 -9.59 -14.30 8.23
CA ALA A 108 -10.95 -14.50 7.73
C ALA A 108 -11.54 -13.24 7.05
N GLU A 109 -11.30 -12.07 7.65
CA GLU A 109 -11.75 -10.78 7.12
C GLU A 109 -11.02 -10.41 5.84
N LEU A 110 -9.69 -10.60 5.81
CA LEU A 110 -8.87 -10.40 4.63
C LEU A 110 -9.35 -11.29 3.47
N LEU A 111 -9.45 -12.60 3.70
CA LEU A 111 -9.83 -13.56 2.66
C LEU A 111 -11.27 -13.36 2.17
N TYR A 112 -12.18 -12.88 3.02
CA TYR A 112 -13.51 -12.48 2.57
C TYR A 112 -13.44 -11.34 1.53
N LEU A 113 -12.66 -10.29 1.80
CA LEU A 113 -12.50 -9.17 0.87
C LEU A 113 -11.77 -9.60 -0.41
N VAL A 114 -10.70 -10.40 -0.30
CA VAL A 114 -9.99 -10.95 -1.46
C VAL A 114 -10.91 -11.83 -2.32
N ASN A 115 -11.80 -12.61 -1.70
CA ASN A 115 -12.81 -13.41 -2.40
C ASN A 115 -13.81 -12.55 -3.20
N LEU A 116 -13.99 -11.27 -2.84
CA LEU A 116 -14.75 -10.29 -3.63
C LEU A 116 -13.92 -9.65 -4.78
N ALA A 117 -12.75 -10.22 -5.07
CA ALA A 117 -11.75 -9.76 -6.03
C ALA A 117 -11.13 -8.41 -5.66
N SER A 118 -11.02 -8.09 -4.36
CA SER A 118 -10.18 -6.99 -3.88
C SER A 118 -8.71 -7.36 -4.05
N LEU A 119 -8.08 -6.84 -5.10
CA LEU A 119 -6.66 -7.07 -5.37
C LEU A 119 -5.78 -6.05 -4.66
N GLU A 120 -6.28 -4.82 -4.48
CA GLU A 120 -5.53 -3.76 -3.80
C GLU A 120 -6.21 -3.33 -2.49
N PHE A 121 -5.42 -3.20 -1.43
CA PHE A 121 -5.80 -2.63 -0.14
C PHE A 121 -5.05 -1.32 0.07
N HIS A 122 -5.80 -0.24 0.28
CA HIS A 122 -5.26 1.08 0.53
C HIS A 122 -5.71 1.57 1.90
N VAL A 123 -4.77 2.04 2.70
CA VAL A 123 -5.01 2.47 4.09
C VAL A 123 -4.41 3.86 4.35
N PRO A 124 -4.96 4.63 5.29
CA PRO A 124 -4.35 5.88 5.74
C PRO A 124 -3.07 5.63 6.57
N GLN A 125 -2.40 6.72 6.96
CA GLN A 125 -1.20 6.67 7.81
C GLN A 125 -1.50 6.76 9.31
N TRP A 126 -2.78 6.89 9.67
CA TRP A 126 -3.29 6.83 11.04
C TRP A 126 -4.06 5.54 11.29
N ARG A 127 -4.29 5.24 12.58
CA ARG A 127 -5.14 4.14 13.06
C ARG A 127 -6.39 4.70 13.75
N LEU A 128 -7.40 3.86 13.87
CA LEU A 128 -8.56 4.12 14.69
C LEU A 128 -8.18 4.00 16.17
N ALA A 129 -8.61 4.97 16.96
CA ALA A 129 -8.68 4.86 18.41
C ALA A 129 -10.12 5.19 18.79
N GLU A 130 -10.83 4.27 19.45
CA GLU A 130 -12.24 4.45 19.83
C GLU A 130 -13.13 4.88 18.65
N GLU A 131 -12.97 4.21 17.49
CA GLU A 131 -13.70 4.48 16.24
C GLU A 131 -13.45 5.85 15.58
N VAL A 132 -12.53 6.67 16.11
CA VAL A 132 -12.12 7.94 15.50
C VAL A 132 -10.67 7.90 15.00
N PRO A 133 -10.31 8.72 13.99
CA PRO A 133 -8.92 8.82 13.54
C PRO A 133 -8.00 9.33 14.65
N ALA A 134 -6.98 8.54 15.00
CA ALA A 134 -5.88 9.00 15.84
C ALA A 134 -4.87 9.82 15.02
N HIS A 135 -3.84 10.33 15.71
CA HIS A 135 -2.66 10.84 15.04
C HIS A 135 -1.93 9.72 14.26
N PRO A 136 -1.26 10.05 13.14
CA PRO A 136 -0.51 9.09 12.35
C PRO A 136 0.62 8.43 13.16
N ASP A 137 0.71 7.11 13.04
CA ASP A 137 1.79 6.28 13.60
C ASP A 137 2.92 6.04 12.58
N ARG A 138 2.75 6.56 11.35
CA ARG A 138 3.79 6.55 10.32
C ARG A 138 3.66 7.72 9.37
N LEU A 139 4.78 8.10 8.77
CA LEU A 139 4.87 8.99 7.61
C LEU A 139 5.13 8.16 6.35
N VAL A 140 4.62 8.62 5.21
CA VAL A 140 4.95 8.07 3.90
C VAL A 140 5.45 9.15 2.94
N ILE A 141 6.55 8.85 2.24
CA ILE A 141 7.05 9.63 1.12
C ILE A 141 6.85 8.80 -0.15
N ASP A 142 5.89 9.19 -0.99
CA ASP A 142 5.59 8.49 -2.25
C ASP A 142 6.40 9.10 -3.40
N LEU A 143 7.16 8.25 -4.10
CA LEU A 143 8.10 8.62 -5.14
C LEU A 143 7.61 8.09 -6.48
N ASP A 144 7.06 8.96 -7.33
CA ASP A 144 6.48 8.61 -8.63
C ASP A 144 7.33 9.14 -9.80
N PRO A 145 7.97 8.27 -10.60
CA PRO A 145 8.88 8.69 -11.65
C PRO A 145 8.12 9.18 -12.90
N GLY A 146 8.50 10.36 -13.40
CA GLY A 146 8.03 10.89 -14.68
C GLY A 146 8.98 10.51 -15.82
N ALA A 147 8.47 9.77 -16.81
CA ALA A 147 9.26 9.30 -17.95
C ALA A 147 10.11 10.43 -18.58
N PRO A 148 11.38 10.17 -18.93
CA PRO A 148 12.06 8.87 -18.94
C PRO A 148 12.62 8.42 -17.58
N ALA A 149 12.45 9.18 -16.49
CA ALA A 149 12.87 8.72 -15.16
C ALA A 149 12.15 7.42 -14.79
N GLY A 150 12.84 6.58 -14.01
CA GLY A 150 12.35 5.26 -13.62
C GLY A 150 12.64 4.93 -12.16
N LEU A 151 12.51 3.65 -11.83
CA LEU A 151 12.66 3.17 -10.45
C LEU A 151 14.07 3.40 -9.87
N GLY A 152 15.11 3.42 -10.71
CA GLY A 152 16.48 3.78 -10.29
C GLY A 152 16.59 5.23 -9.82
N ASP A 153 15.89 6.17 -10.47
CA ASP A 153 15.84 7.57 -10.02
C ASP A 153 15.07 7.70 -8.70
N CYS A 154 13.99 6.92 -8.54
CA CYS A 154 13.30 6.81 -7.26
C CYS A 154 14.22 6.27 -6.17
N ALA A 155 15.04 5.26 -6.47
CA ALA A 155 15.99 4.68 -5.51
C ALA A 155 17.06 5.70 -5.08
N ARG A 156 17.62 6.46 -6.03
CA ARG A 156 18.54 7.57 -5.73
C ARG A 156 17.89 8.60 -4.79
N LEU A 157 16.66 9.00 -5.08
CA LEU A 157 15.95 9.95 -4.23
C LEU A 157 15.57 9.34 -2.87
N ALA A 158 15.23 8.05 -2.81
CA ALA A 158 14.91 7.35 -1.57
C ALA A 158 16.08 7.32 -0.59
N LEU A 159 17.33 7.16 -1.07
CA LEU A 159 18.53 7.25 -0.23
C LEU A 159 18.71 8.66 0.36
N ILE A 160 18.49 9.71 -0.45
CA ILE A 160 18.55 11.09 0.03
C ILE A 160 17.45 11.34 1.08
N VAL A 161 16.24 10.84 0.84
CA VAL A 161 15.12 10.94 1.78
C VAL A 161 15.45 10.21 3.09
N ARG A 162 15.99 8.98 3.03
CA ARG A 162 16.44 8.23 4.22
C ARG A 162 17.38 9.05 5.08
N ASP A 163 18.43 9.60 4.46
CA ASP A 163 19.46 10.35 5.18
C ASP A 163 18.90 11.65 5.79
N ARG A 164 17.94 12.29 5.11
CA ARG A 164 17.22 13.46 5.64
C ARG A 164 16.31 13.12 6.82
N LEU A 165 15.59 12.00 6.74
CA LEU A 165 14.72 11.51 7.82
C LEU A 165 15.56 11.15 9.06
N ALA A 166 16.68 10.45 8.87
CA ALA A 166 17.63 10.16 9.93
C ALA A 166 18.15 11.44 10.62
N GLY A 167 18.50 12.47 9.84
CA GLY A 167 18.94 13.77 10.36
C GLY A 167 17.93 14.50 11.24
N ILE A 168 16.64 14.11 11.23
CA ILE A 168 15.58 14.66 12.08
C ILE A 168 15.05 13.63 13.11
N GLY A 169 15.79 12.55 13.35
CA GLY A 169 15.45 11.51 14.33
C GLY A 169 14.40 10.49 13.86
N LEU A 170 14.14 10.41 12.55
CA LEU A 170 13.26 9.41 11.93
C LEU A 170 14.09 8.31 11.25
N ASP A 171 15.02 7.72 11.99
CA ASP A 171 15.96 6.70 11.48
C ASP A 171 15.25 5.38 11.12
N ARG A 172 14.13 5.10 11.78
CA ARG A 172 13.28 3.92 11.57
C ARG A 172 12.45 4.07 10.31
N CYS A 173 13.05 3.72 9.17
CA CYS A 173 12.38 3.82 7.88
C CYS A 173 12.64 2.62 6.97
N VAL A 174 11.64 2.29 6.15
CA VAL A 174 11.64 1.13 5.25
C VAL A 174 11.25 1.58 3.83
N PRO A 175 12.04 1.20 2.81
CA PRO A 175 11.68 1.41 1.42
C PRO A 175 10.75 0.28 0.95
N VAL A 176 9.72 0.64 0.20
CA VAL A 176 8.72 -0.30 -0.35
C VAL A 176 8.57 0.00 -1.84
N THR A 177 8.97 -0.93 -2.70
CA THR A 177 8.66 -0.80 -4.15
C THR A 177 7.15 -0.89 -4.34
N SER A 178 6.53 0.03 -5.08
CA SER A 178 5.07 0.18 -5.07
C SER A 178 4.30 -0.95 -5.76
N GLY A 179 4.98 -1.81 -6.51
CA GLY A 179 4.38 -2.77 -7.45
C GLY A 179 3.85 -2.11 -8.73
N SER A 180 4.00 -0.79 -8.90
CA SER A 180 3.57 -0.05 -10.11
C SER A 180 4.80 0.55 -10.81
N LYS A 181 4.97 1.88 -10.78
CA LYS A 181 6.11 2.55 -11.42
C LYS A 181 7.17 2.99 -10.43
N GLY A 182 6.74 3.49 -9.27
CA GLY A 182 7.59 4.09 -8.26
C GLY A 182 7.78 3.24 -7.01
N MET A 183 8.06 3.91 -5.90
CA MET A 183 8.26 3.32 -4.57
C MET A 183 7.84 4.29 -3.48
N GLN A 184 7.69 3.80 -2.26
CA GLN A 184 7.46 4.56 -1.06
C GLN A 184 8.65 4.44 -0.11
N VAL A 185 8.86 5.45 0.72
CA VAL A 185 9.65 5.35 1.96
C VAL A 185 8.72 5.63 3.12
N TYR A 186 8.58 4.68 4.02
CA TYR A 186 7.80 4.84 5.23
C TYR A 186 8.73 5.08 6.41
N ALA A 187 8.31 5.89 7.39
CA ALA A 187 9.02 6.10 8.64
C ALA A 187 8.08 6.02 9.84
N ALA A 188 8.53 5.42 10.94
CA ALA A 188 7.75 5.32 12.17
C ALA A 188 7.53 6.70 12.80
N LEU A 189 6.35 6.93 13.37
CA LEU A 189 6.03 8.11 14.17
C LEU A 189 5.52 7.67 15.54
N ASP A 190 5.73 8.53 16.54
CA ASP A 190 5.27 8.30 17.92
C ASP A 190 3.79 8.64 18.16
N GLY A 191 3.08 9.13 17.13
CA GLY A 191 1.68 9.56 17.25
C GLY A 191 1.49 10.91 17.95
N SER A 192 2.55 11.69 18.19
CA SER A 192 2.43 12.99 18.85
C SER A 192 1.90 14.11 17.95
N GLN A 193 2.09 13.99 16.63
CA GLN A 193 1.78 15.02 15.63
C GLN A 193 0.51 14.72 14.84
N SER A 194 -0.24 15.77 14.48
CA SER A 194 -1.43 15.60 13.63
C SER A 194 -1.08 15.25 12.18
N SER A 195 -2.06 14.74 11.42
CA SER A 195 -1.89 14.47 9.98
C SER A 195 -1.50 15.73 9.19
N GLU A 196 -2.03 16.89 9.57
CA GLU A 196 -1.71 18.18 8.95
C GLU A 196 -0.24 18.57 9.18
N ALA A 197 0.26 18.39 10.40
CA ALA A 197 1.65 18.69 10.74
C ALA A 197 2.61 17.77 9.97
N ILE A 198 2.34 16.46 9.93
CA ILE A 198 3.13 15.50 9.17
C ILE A 198 3.10 15.78 7.66
N ARG A 199 1.92 16.11 7.11
CA ARG A 199 1.77 16.54 5.71
C ARG A 199 2.61 17.77 5.40
N ASP A 200 2.59 18.78 6.27
CA ASP A 200 3.29 20.03 6.05
C ASP A 200 4.81 19.84 6.16
N ALA A 201 5.29 19.03 7.11
CA ALA A 201 6.70 18.62 7.19
C ALA A 201 7.15 17.87 5.94
N ALA A 202 6.37 16.89 5.46
CA ALA A 202 6.67 16.17 4.21
C ALA A 202 6.70 17.12 2.99
N ARG A 203 5.83 18.13 2.96
CA ARG A 203 5.80 19.15 1.91
C ARG A 203 7.03 20.05 1.95
N GLU A 204 7.48 20.46 3.13
CA GLU A 204 8.69 21.26 3.31
C GLU A 204 9.93 20.50 2.87
N LEU A 205 10.05 19.23 3.27
CA LEU A 205 11.11 18.34 2.79
C LEU A 205 11.10 18.24 1.26
N ALA A 206 9.93 18.05 0.65
CA ALA A 206 9.80 18.00 -0.80
C ALA A 206 10.24 19.29 -1.50
N GLN A 207 9.90 20.45 -0.93
CA GLN A 207 10.31 21.75 -1.43
C GLN A 207 11.82 21.95 -1.32
N GLN A 208 12.40 21.58 -0.18
CA GLN A 208 13.85 21.65 0.04
C GLN A 208 14.60 20.76 -0.93
N LEU A 209 14.24 19.48 -1.04
CA LEU A 209 14.89 18.54 -1.96
C LEU A 209 14.76 18.98 -3.43
N THR A 210 13.65 19.61 -3.82
CA THR A 210 13.49 20.18 -5.17
C THR A 210 14.43 21.36 -5.43
N ARG A 211 14.78 22.14 -4.40
CA ARG A 211 15.79 23.22 -4.53
C ARG A 211 17.20 22.67 -4.61
N GLU A 212 17.50 21.64 -3.82
CA GLU A 212 18.84 21.02 -3.73
C GLU A 212 19.15 20.11 -4.93
N HIS A 213 18.14 19.42 -5.46
CA HIS A 213 18.26 18.45 -6.54
C HIS A 213 17.27 18.73 -7.68
N PRO A 214 17.31 19.92 -8.31
CA PRO A 214 16.30 20.37 -9.26
C PRO A 214 16.19 19.48 -10.50
N ASP A 215 17.24 18.74 -10.85
CA ASP A 215 17.26 17.82 -12.00
C ASP A 215 16.73 16.42 -11.68
N LEU A 216 16.55 16.09 -10.39
CA LEU A 216 16.10 14.76 -9.95
C LEU A 216 14.66 14.77 -9.42
N VAL A 217 14.25 15.81 -8.69
CA VAL A 217 12.97 15.80 -7.94
C VAL A 217 12.11 17.02 -8.23
N VAL A 218 10.79 16.81 -8.21
CA VAL A 218 9.77 17.85 -8.19
C VAL A 218 8.72 17.54 -7.13
N TRP A 219 8.15 18.58 -6.52
CA TRP A 219 7.06 18.43 -5.55
C TRP A 219 5.70 18.96 -6.06
N LYS A 220 5.72 19.74 -7.16
CA LYS A 220 4.51 20.31 -7.74
C LYS A 220 3.79 19.26 -8.58
N MET A 221 2.49 19.11 -8.34
CA MET A 221 1.66 18.10 -9.01
C MET A 221 1.50 18.32 -10.53
N THR A 222 1.86 19.50 -11.05
CA THR A 222 1.75 19.84 -12.47
C THR A 222 2.52 18.83 -13.34
N LYS A 223 1.79 18.03 -14.15
CA LYS A 223 2.38 16.96 -14.98
C LYS A 223 3.48 17.45 -15.93
N SER A 224 3.34 18.66 -16.47
CA SER A 224 4.34 19.24 -17.38
C SER A 224 5.73 19.46 -16.77
N LYS A 225 5.86 19.41 -15.43
CA LYS A 225 7.15 19.55 -14.73
C LYS A 225 7.85 18.23 -14.42
N ARG A 226 7.18 17.10 -14.68
CA ARG A 226 7.65 15.76 -14.30
C ARG A 226 8.60 15.07 -15.29
N PRO A 227 8.68 15.40 -16.60
CA PRO A 227 9.54 14.63 -17.50
C PRO A 227 11.00 14.55 -17.02
N GLY A 228 11.50 13.33 -16.88
CA GLY A 228 12.87 13.05 -16.43
C GLY A 228 13.11 13.25 -14.94
N LYS A 229 12.06 13.45 -14.12
CA LYS A 229 12.17 13.72 -12.68
C LYS A 229 11.24 12.83 -11.88
N VAL A 230 11.56 12.64 -10.60
CA VAL A 230 10.72 11.95 -9.64
C VAL A 230 9.81 12.96 -8.95
N LEU A 231 8.50 12.73 -9.01
CA LEU A 231 7.56 13.45 -8.16
C LEU A 231 7.66 12.89 -6.74
N LEU A 232 7.98 13.74 -5.77
CA LEU A 232 7.79 13.45 -4.35
C LEU A 232 6.37 13.91 -3.96
N ASP A 233 5.43 12.97 -3.89
CA ASP A 233 4.04 13.22 -3.50
C ASP A 233 3.87 13.23 -1.97
N TRP A 234 4.14 14.39 -1.37
CA TRP A 234 3.93 14.66 0.06
C TRP A 234 2.46 14.57 0.49
N SER A 235 1.51 14.64 -0.45
CA SER A 235 0.08 14.76 -0.12
C SER A 235 -0.54 13.47 0.42
N GLN A 236 0.15 12.33 0.26
CA GLN A 236 -0.26 11.02 0.80
C GLN A 236 -0.40 11.00 2.33
N ASN A 237 0.21 11.96 3.04
CA ASN A 237 0.06 12.14 4.50
C ASN A 237 -1.21 12.93 4.91
N THR A 238 -2.02 13.37 3.96
CA THR A 238 -3.32 13.99 4.27
C THR A 238 -4.26 12.94 4.87
N ALA A 239 -4.94 13.24 5.98
CA ALA A 239 -5.80 12.28 6.70
C ALA A 239 -6.87 11.59 5.81
N ALA A 240 -7.38 12.30 4.80
CA ALA A 240 -8.37 11.81 3.85
C ALA A 240 -7.84 10.88 2.75
N LYS A 241 -6.50 10.79 2.61
CA LYS A 241 -5.85 9.97 1.58
C LYS A 241 -5.49 8.59 2.11
N THR A 242 -5.39 7.66 1.18
CA THR A 242 -4.96 6.29 1.42
C THR A 242 -3.86 5.93 0.46
N THR A 243 -2.90 5.13 0.92
CA THR A 243 -1.78 4.62 0.11
C THR A 243 -1.86 3.10 0.07
N ILE A 244 -1.34 2.50 -1.01
CA ILE A 244 -1.27 1.04 -1.14
C ILE A 244 -0.55 0.45 0.08
N ALA A 245 -1.17 -0.52 0.73
CA ALA A 245 -0.56 -1.19 1.88
C ALA A 245 0.64 -2.03 1.42
N PRO A 246 1.77 -1.99 2.14
CA PRO A 246 2.80 -3.03 2.03
C PRO A 246 2.18 -4.44 1.99
N TYR A 247 2.74 -5.30 1.14
CA TYR A 247 2.27 -6.66 0.82
C TYR A 247 0.93 -6.73 0.05
N SER A 248 0.28 -5.62 -0.26
CA SER A 248 -0.87 -5.64 -1.17
C SER A 248 -0.42 -5.90 -2.60
N MET A 249 -1.11 -6.81 -3.29
CA MET A 249 -0.98 -6.97 -4.74
C MET A 249 -1.42 -5.68 -5.48
N ARG A 250 -1.06 -5.59 -6.76
CA ARG A 250 -1.43 -4.50 -7.67
C ARG A 250 -2.28 -5.01 -8.81
N GLY A 251 -3.32 -4.27 -9.17
CA GLY A 251 -4.13 -4.52 -10.36
C GLY A 251 -3.43 -4.05 -11.64
N LYS A 252 -2.28 -4.67 -11.94
CA LYS A 252 -1.47 -4.44 -13.15
C LYS A 252 -1.51 -5.65 -14.05
N GLU A 253 -0.92 -5.54 -15.24
CA GLU A 253 -0.84 -6.64 -16.22
C GLU A 253 -0.23 -7.92 -15.62
N ARG A 254 0.75 -7.75 -14.72
CA ARG A 254 1.37 -8.82 -13.95
C ARG A 254 1.04 -8.67 -12.47
N PRO A 255 1.00 -9.76 -11.69
CA PRO A 255 0.66 -9.80 -10.27
C PRO A 255 1.81 -9.28 -9.40
N THR A 256 2.16 -8.01 -9.56
CA THR A 256 3.17 -7.34 -8.76
C THR A 256 2.61 -6.91 -7.40
N VAL A 257 3.50 -6.62 -6.46
CA VAL A 257 3.19 -6.32 -5.06
C VAL A 257 3.85 -5.03 -4.60
N ALA A 258 3.20 -4.30 -3.69
CA ALA A 258 3.85 -3.27 -2.89
C ALA A 258 4.83 -3.90 -1.89
N ALA A 259 6.05 -4.19 -2.34
CA ALA A 259 6.97 -5.08 -1.65
C ALA A 259 8.06 -4.33 -0.85
N PRO A 260 8.17 -4.56 0.48
CA PRO A 260 9.27 -4.07 1.30
C PRO A 260 10.64 -4.56 0.82
N ARG A 261 11.63 -3.66 0.83
CA ARG A 261 12.99 -3.88 0.35
C ARG A 261 14.01 -3.57 1.43
N THR A 262 15.21 -4.12 1.28
CA THR A 262 16.36 -3.70 2.09
C THR A 262 16.96 -2.42 1.49
N TRP A 263 17.66 -1.63 2.31
CA TRP A 263 18.37 -0.46 1.82
C TRP A 263 19.52 -0.80 0.86
N ASP A 264 20.14 -1.98 0.99
CA ASP A 264 21.18 -2.46 0.08
C ASP A 264 20.64 -2.68 -1.34
N GLU A 265 19.42 -3.21 -1.48
CA GLU A 265 18.75 -3.34 -2.78
C GLU A 265 18.46 -1.98 -3.40
N ILE A 266 18.07 -0.99 -2.59
CA ILE A 266 17.85 0.38 -3.05
C ILE A 266 19.17 1.02 -3.48
N GLN A 267 20.25 0.79 -2.75
CA GLN A 267 21.58 1.28 -3.12
C GLN A 267 22.05 0.70 -4.45
N GLN A 268 21.94 -0.61 -4.65
CA GLN A 268 22.27 -1.26 -5.92
C GLN A 268 21.41 -0.71 -7.07
N GLY A 269 20.10 -0.51 -6.82
CA GLY A 269 19.17 0.10 -7.76
C GLY A 269 19.52 1.53 -8.18
N ALA A 270 20.08 2.30 -7.24
CA ALA A 270 20.52 3.67 -7.45
C ALA A 270 21.85 3.75 -8.24
N GLU A 271 22.75 2.79 -8.03
CA GLU A 271 24.07 2.74 -8.65
C GLU A 271 24.04 2.12 -10.05
N LYS A 272 23.21 1.09 -10.27
CA LYS A 272 23.19 0.32 -11.51
C LYS A 272 21.76 0.19 -12.05
N ALA A 273 21.50 0.91 -13.15
CA ALA A 273 20.23 0.86 -13.84
C ALA A 273 19.83 -0.58 -14.21
N GLY A 274 18.54 -0.91 -14.01
CA GLY A 274 17.96 -2.21 -14.33
C GLY A 274 18.14 -3.31 -13.26
N THR A 275 18.84 -3.05 -12.16
CA THR A 275 18.98 -4.02 -11.05
C THR A 275 17.78 -4.02 -10.11
N LEU A 276 17.15 -2.87 -9.89
CA LEU A 276 15.93 -2.75 -9.10
C LEU A 276 14.70 -2.80 -10.00
N ARG A 277 13.77 -3.68 -9.65
CA ARG A 277 12.47 -3.84 -10.32
C ARG A 277 11.37 -4.11 -9.29
N GLN A 278 10.13 -3.93 -9.74
CA GLN A 278 8.95 -4.39 -9.01
C GLN A 278 9.00 -5.92 -8.86
N LEU A 279 8.46 -6.43 -7.75
CA LEU A 279 8.41 -7.86 -7.45
C LEU A 279 7.04 -8.43 -7.76
N LEU A 280 7.03 -9.64 -8.28
CA LEU A 280 5.86 -10.50 -8.40
C LEU A 280 5.51 -11.12 -7.04
N PHE A 281 4.28 -11.62 -6.91
CA PHE A 281 3.77 -12.13 -5.65
C PHE A 281 4.53 -13.35 -5.13
N ASP A 282 4.95 -14.27 -6.00
CA ASP A 282 5.76 -15.46 -5.71
C ASP A 282 7.14 -15.07 -5.15
N GLU A 283 7.79 -14.09 -5.78
CA GLU A 283 9.08 -13.55 -5.28
C GLU A 283 8.94 -12.88 -3.91
N VAL A 284 7.78 -12.30 -3.61
CA VAL A 284 7.51 -11.74 -2.28
C VAL A 284 7.34 -12.85 -1.24
N LEU A 285 6.73 -13.98 -1.59
CA LEU A 285 6.63 -15.13 -0.69
C LEU A 285 8.01 -15.69 -0.38
N ASP A 286 8.82 -15.96 -1.41
CA ASP A 286 10.19 -16.44 -1.23
C ASP A 286 11.01 -15.51 -0.34
N ARG A 287 10.84 -14.19 -0.50
CA ARG A 287 11.55 -13.22 0.33
C ARG A 287 11.04 -13.18 1.76
N LEU A 288 9.73 -13.29 1.98
CA LEU A 288 9.17 -13.32 3.32
C LEU A 288 9.69 -14.53 4.09
N ASP A 289 9.78 -15.70 3.44
CA ASP A 289 10.33 -16.92 4.04
C ASP A 289 11.82 -16.81 4.37
N ASN A 290 12.60 -16.15 3.50
CA ASN A 290 14.06 -16.06 3.65
C ASN A 290 14.54 -14.87 4.50
N LEU A 291 13.81 -13.76 4.49
CA LEU A 291 14.22 -12.49 5.09
C LEU A 291 13.31 -12.00 6.22
N GLY A 292 12.12 -12.62 6.40
CA GLY A 292 11.14 -12.15 7.37
C GLY A 292 10.39 -10.89 6.95
N ASP A 293 9.68 -10.29 7.90
CA ASP A 293 8.86 -9.09 7.69
C ASP A 293 9.70 -7.81 7.80
N LEU A 294 10.37 -7.47 6.69
CA LEU A 294 11.17 -6.25 6.57
C LEU A 294 10.39 -4.96 6.90
N PHE A 295 9.07 -4.94 6.77
CA PHE A 295 8.28 -3.73 7.05
C PHE A 295 8.04 -3.56 8.55
N SER A 296 7.52 -4.59 9.21
CA SER A 296 7.23 -4.53 10.65
C SER A 296 8.50 -4.34 11.47
N ASP A 297 9.57 -5.05 11.13
CA ASP A 297 10.88 -4.93 11.81
C ASP A 297 11.40 -3.48 11.75
N GLY A 298 11.20 -2.81 10.63
CA GLY A 298 11.70 -1.45 10.43
C GLY A 298 10.80 -0.34 10.98
N ILE A 299 9.49 -0.57 11.17
CA ILE A 299 8.52 0.50 11.49
C ILE A 299 7.59 0.18 12.66
N LEU A 300 7.10 -1.05 12.78
CA LEU A 300 6.01 -1.39 13.72
C LEU A 300 6.52 -1.93 15.06
N ASP A 301 7.71 -2.51 15.11
CA ASP A 301 8.26 -3.08 16.35
C ASP A 301 8.80 -2.01 17.28
N SER A 302 7.90 -1.53 18.13
CA SER A 302 8.23 -0.88 19.41
C SER A 302 7.13 -1.23 20.40
N ARG A 303 7.20 -2.47 20.91
CA ARG A 303 6.72 -2.84 22.23
C ARG A 303 7.72 -3.80 22.86
#